data_AF-A0A318NDY9-F1
#
_entry.id   AF-A0A318NDY9-F1
#
_cell.length_a   1.000
_cell.length_b   1.000
_cell.length_c   1.000
_cell.angle_alpha   90.00
_cell.angle_beta   90.00
_cell.angle_gamma   90.00
#
_symmetry.space_group_name_H-M   'P 1'
#
loop_
_entity.id
_entity.type
_entity.pdbx_description
1 polymer ?
#
loop_
_entity_poly.entity_id
_entity_poly.type
_entity_poly.pdbx_seq_one_letter_code
_entity_poly.pdbx_strand_id
1 'polypeptide(L)'
;MGHQLFDELIGTPPPPQVDVEGIVRRERRAGSVRLIGGPVAALLALLVGVGVAVHDQEPGPAPGPPLAAPTPTAADPGFRLVFDTDESAEASASRLSAEFDAALREVAAGSTWFWIPDHVGEARTPDGRPPVFTHHGRDDMVSGGSGVSYRGRRGPLGVSISPDVIGPNEPAGYHWPCELPAGYPGDQRYQRVCVEGTTPGGLRTKAETLTGKRDGSVQHIVTIQLPGNRVFNASVSNMVGVDEQAVAAQPEPPLSAEQLRALAVRVAERIRA
;
A
#
# COMPACT_ATOMS: atom_id res chain seq x y z
N MET A 1 46.40 18.04 33.60
CA MET A 1 46.06 16.96 34.55
C MET A 1 44.53 16.89 34.67
N GLY A 2 43.83 16.18 33.78
CA GLY A 2 42.36 16.23 33.74
C GLY A 2 41.66 15.23 32.83
N HIS A 3 42.28 14.08 32.50
CA HIS A 3 41.69 13.06 31.62
C HIS A 3 41.64 11.65 32.23
N GLN A 4 41.92 11.48 33.53
CA GLN A 4 42.02 10.15 34.16
C GLN A 4 40.83 9.76 35.06
N LEU A 5 39.81 10.61 35.21
CA LEU A 5 38.70 10.33 36.16
C LEU A 5 37.43 9.75 35.51
N PHE A 6 37.40 9.52 34.19
CA PHE A 6 36.19 9.03 33.51
C PHE A 6 36.26 7.54 33.08
N ASP A 7 37.45 6.91 33.10
CA ASP A 7 37.59 5.52 32.67
C ASP A 7 37.27 4.48 33.76
N GLU A 8 37.12 4.88 35.03
CA GLU A 8 36.84 3.94 36.14
C GLU A 8 35.34 3.71 36.44
N LEU A 9 34.43 4.42 35.76
CA LEU A 9 32.98 4.31 36.03
C LEU A 9 32.19 3.48 35.00
N ILE A 10 32.85 2.86 34.02
CA ILE A 10 32.19 1.97 33.06
C ILE A 10 32.47 0.53 33.49
N GLY A 11 31.55 -0.04 34.27
CA GLY A 11 31.61 -1.44 34.67
C GLY A 11 31.75 -2.38 33.47
N THR A 12 32.42 -3.51 33.67
CA THR A 12 32.64 -4.53 32.64
C THR A 12 31.32 -4.91 31.96
N PRO A 13 31.23 -4.83 30.62
CA PRO A 13 30.01 -5.15 29.90
C PRO A 13 29.62 -6.60 30.18
N PRO A 14 28.32 -6.88 30.42
CA PRO A 14 27.87 -8.24 30.66
C PRO A 14 28.16 -9.12 29.43
N PRO A 15 28.47 -10.41 29.64
CA PRO A 15 28.72 -11.31 28.52
C PRO A 15 27.49 -11.37 27.60
N PRO A 16 27.70 -11.43 26.27
CA PRO A 16 26.60 -11.49 25.32
C PRO A 16 25.76 -12.75 25.58
N GLN A 17 24.49 -12.57 25.95
CA GLN A 17 23.55 -13.66 26.26
C GLN A 17 22.96 -14.33 25.00
N VAL A 18 23.35 -13.88 23.81
CA VAL A 18 22.77 -14.34 22.54
C VAL A 18 23.84 -15.07 21.74
N ASP A 19 23.67 -16.38 21.60
CA ASP A 19 24.46 -17.23 20.72
C ASP A 19 24.07 -16.98 19.26
N VAL A 20 24.68 -15.94 18.69
CA VAL A 20 24.47 -15.52 17.29
C VAL A 20 24.87 -16.65 16.33
N GLU A 21 25.91 -17.42 16.64
CA GLU A 21 26.39 -18.50 15.79
C GLU A 21 25.39 -19.67 15.73
N GLY A 22 24.75 -19.99 16.86
CA GLY A 22 23.69 -21.00 16.94
C GLY A 22 22.47 -20.65 16.08
N ILE A 23 22.09 -19.37 16.03
CA ILE A 23 20.96 -18.88 15.21
C ILE A 23 21.27 -19.01 13.71
N VAL A 24 22.45 -18.55 13.27
CA VAL A 24 22.87 -18.61 11.86
C VAL A 24 22.94 -20.06 11.36
N ARG A 25 23.41 -20.99 12.21
CA ARG A 25 23.50 -22.41 11.84
C ARG A 25 22.13 -23.08 11.68
N ARG A 26 21.12 -22.64 12.45
CA ARG A 26 19.75 -23.16 12.38
C ARG A 26 19.05 -22.71 11.09
N GLU A 27 19.21 -21.46 10.67
CA GLU A 27 18.61 -20.95 9.42
C GLU A 27 19.20 -21.60 8.17
N ARG A 28 20.54 -21.78 8.13
CA ARG A 28 21.20 -22.44 7.00
C ARG A 28 20.70 -23.87 6.76
N ARG A 29 20.32 -24.57 7.85
CA ARG A 29 19.80 -25.94 7.78
C ARG A 29 18.36 -25.99 7.26
N ALA A 30 17.56 -24.97 7.54
CA ALA A 30 16.17 -24.88 7.08
C ALA A 30 16.05 -24.54 5.58
N GLY A 31 16.99 -23.75 5.04
CA GLY A 31 16.99 -23.36 3.61
C GLY A 31 17.31 -24.52 2.63
N SER A 32 18.03 -25.54 3.08
CA SER A 32 18.53 -26.61 2.19
C SER A 32 17.49 -27.69 1.84
N VAL A 33 16.31 -27.68 2.49
CA VAL A 33 15.28 -28.73 2.29
C VAL A 33 14.26 -28.35 1.20
N ARG A 34 14.24 -27.11 0.70
CA ARG A 34 13.21 -26.63 -0.24
C ARG A 34 13.53 -26.77 -1.74
N LEU A 35 14.68 -27.34 -2.12
CA LEU A 35 15.15 -27.33 -3.51
C LEU A 35 14.97 -28.64 -4.30
N ILE A 36 14.23 -29.63 -3.79
CA ILE A 36 13.96 -30.88 -4.51
C ILE A 36 12.46 -31.16 -4.52
N GLY A 37 11.76 -30.72 -5.57
CA GLY A 37 10.34 -30.99 -5.79
C GLY A 37 9.86 -30.40 -7.12
N GLY A 38 9.98 -31.20 -8.18
CA GLY A 38 9.76 -30.83 -9.58
C GLY A 38 8.30 -30.69 -10.06
N PRO A 39 8.08 -30.60 -11.39
CA PRO A 39 6.98 -29.87 -12.04
C PRO A 39 5.80 -30.76 -12.49
N VAL A 40 4.58 -30.21 -12.52
CA VAL A 40 3.44 -30.82 -13.22
C VAL A 40 2.53 -29.78 -13.87
N ALA A 41 2.53 -29.85 -15.21
CA ALA A 41 1.45 -29.71 -16.20
C ALA A 41 0.57 -28.45 -16.27
N ALA A 42 0.67 -27.83 -17.44
CA ALA A 42 -0.31 -26.97 -18.08
C ALA A 42 -1.62 -27.71 -18.43
N LEU A 43 -2.74 -26.97 -18.48
CA LEU A 43 -3.89 -27.32 -19.32
C LEU A 43 -4.64 -26.04 -19.76
N LEU A 44 -4.52 -25.76 -21.05
CA LEU A 44 -5.31 -24.83 -21.85
C LEU A 44 -6.70 -25.43 -22.12
N ALA A 45 -7.76 -24.62 -22.04
CA ALA A 45 -9.04 -24.94 -22.67
C ALA A 45 -9.58 -23.70 -23.40
N LEU A 46 -9.33 -23.67 -24.71
CA LEU A 46 -10.01 -22.87 -25.71
C LEU A 46 -11.46 -23.35 -25.84
N LEU A 47 -12.44 -22.46 -25.84
CA LEU A 47 -13.77 -22.75 -26.38
C LEU A 47 -14.13 -21.73 -27.46
N VAL A 48 -14.15 -22.26 -28.68
CA VAL A 48 -14.59 -21.64 -29.94
C VAL A 48 -16.10 -21.79 -30.04
N GLY A 49 -16.82 -20.69 -30.25
CA GLY A 49 -18.24 -20.69 -30.61
C GLY A 49 -18.42 -20.23 -32.05
N VAL A 50 -18.66 -21.18 -32.96
CA VAL A 50 -19.02 -20.97 -34.37
C VAL A 50 -20.52 -20.65 -34.46
N GLY A 51 -20.86 -19.66 -35.28
CA GLY A 51 -22.23 -19.19 -35.51
C GLY A 51 -23.06 -20.06 -36.45
N VAL A 52 -24.36 -19.73 -36.51
CA VAL A 52 -25.26 -20.16 -37.58
C VAL A 52 -25.98 -18.91 -38.08
N ALA A 53 -25.72 -18.56 -39.34
CA ALA A 53 -26.52 -17.61 -40.10
C ALA A 53 -27.71 -18.35 -40.72
N VAL A 54 -28.92 -17.85 -40.52
CA VAL A 54 -30.12 -18.34 -41.21
C VAL A 54 -30.86 -17.14 -41.82
N HIS A 55 -30.78 -17.12 -43.15
CA HIS A 55 -31.80 -16.77 -44.14
C HIS A 55 -32.64 -15.49 -44.03
N ASP A 56 -32.52 -14.69 -45.10
CA ASP A 56 -33.40 -13.61 -45.52
C ASP A 56 -34.86 -14.03 -45.62
N GLN A 57 -35.73 -13.26 -44.96
CA GLN A 57 -37.15 -13.23 -45.23
C GLN A 57 -37.58 -11.77 -45.14
N GLU A 58 -37.90 -11.16 -46.28
CA GLU A 58 -38.35 -9.78 -46.42
C GLU A 58 -39.84 -9.68 -46.04
N PRO A 59 -40.22 -9.00 -44.93
CA PRO A 59 -41.60 -8.73 -44.58
C PRO A 59 -41.93 -7.27 -44.91
N GLY A 60 -43.13 -7.02 -45.44
CA GLY A 60 -43.63 -5.69 -45.75
C GLY A 60 -43.58 -4.70 -44.57
N PRO A 61 -43.78 -3.38 -44.84
CA PRO A 61 -43.46 -2.30 -43.92
C PRO A 61 -44.26 -2.41 -42.61
N ALA A 62 -43.63 -2.99 -41.60
CA ALA A 62 -44.09 -3.03 -40.23
C ALA A 62 -43.86 -1.67 -39.54
N PRO A 63 -44.66 -1.32 -38.51
CA PRO A 63 -44.51 -0.08 -37.77
C PRO A 63 -43.08 0.06 -37.25
N GLY A 64 -42.50 1.26 -37.38
CA GLY A 64 -41.13 1.54 -36.98
C GLY A 64 -40.84 1.04 -35.56
N PRO A 65 -39.66 0.43 -35.31
CA PRO A 65 -39.33 -0.13 -34.01
C PRO A 65 -39.50 0.95 -32.93
N PRO A 66 -40.11 0.60 -31.77
CA PRO A 66 -40.20 1.55 -30.66
C PRO A 66 -38.78 2.03 -30.33
N LEU A 67 -38.60 3.35 -30.25
CA LEU A 67 -37.35 3.94 -29.78
C LEU A 67 -36.97 3.23 -28.48
N ALA A 68 -35.83 2.52 -28.51
CA ALA A 68 -35.27 1.91 -27.32
C ALA A 68 -35.13 3.00 -26.26
N ALA A 69 -35.83 2.84 -25.14
CA ALA A 69 -35.66 3.72 -23.99
C ALA A 69 -34.17 3.71 -23.61
N PRO A 70 -33.56 4.87 -23.32
CA PRO A 70 -32.16 4.93 -22.93
C PRO A 70 -31.94 3.97 -21.77
N THR A 71 -31.05 3.01 -21.97
CA THR A 71 -30.64 2.09 -20.91
C THR A 71 -30.10 2.94 -19.77
N PRO A 72 -30.57 2.78 -18.52
CA PRO A 72 -30.05 3.55 -17.41
C PRO A 72 -28.55 3.29 -17.31
N THR A 73 -27.76 4.33 -17.61
CA THR A 73 -26.31 4.32 -17.40
C THR A 73 -26.08 3.97 -15.94
N ALA A 74 -25.44 2.83 -15.69
CA ALA A 74 -25.08 2.43 -14.33
C ALA A 74 -24.36 3.62 -13.68
N ALA A 75 -24.87 4.07 -12.54
CA ALA A 75 -24.28 5.20 -11.82
C ALA A 75 -22.79 4.94 -11.63
N ASP A 76 -21.95 5.92 -12.01
CA ASP A 76 -20.51 5.83 -11.78
C ASP A 76 -20.29 5.59 -10.28
N PRO A 77 -19.73 4.44 -9.89
CA PRO A 77 -19.74 4.04 -8.49
C PRO A 77 -18.68 4.76 -7.65
N GLY A 78 -17.94 5.74 -8.23
CA GLY A 78 -16.95 6.55 -7.53
C GLY A 78 -17.53 7.49 -6.46
N PHE A 79 -16.64 8.17 -5.73
CA PHE A 79 -16.97 9.14 -4.69
C PHE A 79 -16.02 10.34 -4.74
N ARG A 80 -16.53 11.50 -4.28
CA ARG A 80 -15.75 12.72 -4.14
C ARG A 80 -15.28 12.86 -2.70
N LEU A 81 -14.05 13.34 -2.55
CA LEU A 81 -13.52 13.76 -1.26
C LEU A 81 -13.83 15.24 -1.05
N VAL A 82 -14.51 15.56 0.05
CA VAL A 82 -14.96 16.90 0.41
C VAL A 82 -14.53 17.18 1.86
N PHE A 83 -13.84 18.30 2.07
CA PHE A 83 -13.27 18.67 3.38
C PHE A 83 -13.64 20.09 3.81
N ASP A 84 -14.71 20.64 3.24
CA ASP A 84 -15.14 22.03 3.43
C ASP A 84 -15.69 22.29 4.85
N THR A 85 -16.21 21.25 5.50
CA THR A 85 -16.75 21.25 6.87
C THR A 85 -16.32 19.98 7.61
N ASP A 86 -16.34 20.02 8.95
CA ASP A 86 -16.05 18.84 9.79
C ASP A 86 -16.95 17.63 9.44
N GLU A 87 -18.25 17.87 9.20
CA GLU A 87 -19.20 16.83 8.82
C GLU A 87 -18.85 16.21 7.45
N SER A 88 -18.51 17.04 6.45
CA SER A 88 -18.11 16.54 5.13
C SER A 88 -16.77 15.79 5.18
N ALA A 89 -15.85 16.25 6.02
CA ALA A 89 -14.55 15.62 6.23
C ALA A 89 -14.71 14.25 6.90
N GLU A 90 -15.55 14.14 7.93
CA GLU A 90 -15.87 12.87 8.58
C GLU A 90 -16.55 11.89 7.61
N ALA A 91 -17.51 12.36 6.80
CA ALA A 91 -18.16 11.54 5.78
C ALA A 91 -17.16 11.03 4.73
N SER A 92 -16.26 11.89 4.25
CA SER A 92 -15.19 11.53 3.30
C SER A 92 -14.19 10.55 3.91
N ALA A 93 -13.78 10.77 5.16
CA ALA A 93 -12.89 9.89 5.91
C ALA A 93 -13.50 8.49 6.13
N SER A 94 -14.77 8.45 6.54
CA SER A 94 -15.54 7.21 6.71
C SER A 94 -15.67 6.44 5.39
N ARG A 95 -15.99 7.15 4.30
CA ARG A 95 -16.06 6.53 2.96
C ARG A 95 -14.72 5.97 2.50
N LEU A 96 -13.64 6.73 2.68
CA LEU A 96 -12.29 6.30 2.33
C LEU A 96 -11.88 5.05 3.14
N SER A 97 -12.21 5.00 4.42
CA SER A 97 -12.00 3.82 5.28
C SER A 97 -12.72 2.59 4.76
N ALA A 98 -14.01 2.71 4.40
CA ALA A 98 -14.81 1.62 3.86
C ALA A 98 -14.29 1.10 2.51
N GLU A 99 -13.89 2.00 1.60
CA GLU A 99 -13.32 1.63 0.29
C GLU A 99 -11.96 0.95 0.47
N PHE A 100 -11.15 1.39 1.43
CA PHE A 100 -9.86 0.76 1.75
C PHE A 100 -10.04 -0.65 2.34
N ASP A 101 -11.00 -0.84 3.25
CA ASP A 101 -11.36 -2.13 3.83
C ASP A 101 -11.87 -3.11 2.76
N ALA A 102 -12.76 -2.65 1.87
CA ALA A 102 -13.24 -3.46 0.74
C ALA A 102 -12.09 -3.86 -0.19
N ALA A 103 -11.23 -2.91 -0.58
CA ALA A 103 -10.08 -3.18 -1.44
C ALA A 103 -9.08 -4.16 -0.81
N LEU A 104 -8.81 -4.04 0.50
CA LEU A 104 -7.92 -4.98 1.20
C LEU A 104 -8.49 -6.39 1.21
N ARG A 105 -9.79 -6.56 1.53
CA ARG A 105 -10.43 -7.88 1.55
C ARG A 105 -10.38 -8.58 0.19
N GLU A 106 -10.48 -7.82 -0.89
CA GLU A 106 -10.40 -8.36 -2.24
C GLU A 106 -8.96 -8.75 -2.64
N VAL A 107 -7.97 -7.89 -2.36
CA VAL A 107 -6.58 -8.10 -2.77
C VAL A 107 -5.84 -9.11 -1.87
N ALA A 108 -6.19 -9.14 -0.59
CA ALA A 108 -5.53 -9.95 0.43
C ALA A 108 -6.56 -10.73 1.25
N ALA A 109 -7.40 -11.52 0.57
CA ALA A 109 -8.43 -12.35 1.21
C ALA A 109 -7.86 -13.17 2.40
N GLY A 110 -8.43 -12.96 3.59
CA GLY A 110 -7.93 -13.52 4.85
C GLY A 110 -7.03 -12.59 5.67
N SER A 111 -6.81 -11.35 5.22
CA SER A 111 -6.17 -10.31 6.04
C SER A 111 -7.07 -9.89 7.20
N THR A 112 -6.45 -9.52 8.33
CA THR A 112 -7.16 -8.94 9.47
C THR A 112 -6.51 -7.63 9.89
N TRP A 113 -7.35 -6.71 10.37
CA TRP A 113 -6.92 -5.47 10.99
C TRP A 113 -6.50 -5.70 12.44
N PHE A 114 -5.48 -4.98 12.89
CA PHE A 114 -5.06 -4.92 14.27
C PHE A 114 -4.61 -3.52 14.65
N TRP A 115 -4.70 -3.19 15.93
CA TRP A 115 -4.26 -1.90 16.44
C TRP A 115 -2.72 -1.81 16.44
N ILE A 116 -2.16 -0.76 15.82
CA ILE A 116 -0.71 -0.52 15.84
C ILE A 116 -0.36 0.08 17.20
N PRO A 117 0.51 -0.56 17.98
CA PRO A 117 0.99 0.01 19.23
C PRO A 117 1.94 1.18 19.01
N ASP A 118 1.83 2.17 19.89
CA ASP A 118 2.73 3.31 19.94
C ASP A 118 4.08 2.93 20.55
N HIS A 119 4.13 1.85 21.35
CA HIS A 119 5.34 1.42 22.05
C HIS A 119 5.76 -0.03 21.74
N VAL A 120 7.08 -0.24 21.72
CA VAL A 120 7.67 -1.58 21.57
C VAL A 120 7.33 -2.41 22.81
N GLY A 121 6.55 -3.48 22.63
CA GLY A 121 6.16 -4.42 23.71
C GLY A 121 4.67 -4.45 24.00
N GLU A 122 3.90 -3.46 23.54
CA GLU A 122 2.44 -3.49 23.63
C GLU A 122 1.83 -4.58 22.75
N ALA A 123 0.75 -5.19 23.25
CA ALA A 123 0.09 -6.28 22.57
C ALA A 123 -0.63 -5.80 21.32
N ARG A 124 -0.27 -6.38 20.17
CA ARG A 124 -1.01 -6.21 18.91
C ARG A 124 -2.29 -7.02 18.95
N THR A 125 -3.33 -6.40 19.47
CA THR A 125 -4.66 -7.01 19.55
C THR A 125 -5.40 -6.74 18.25
N PRO A 126 -5.92 -7.78 17.58
CA PRO A 126 -6.87 -7.58 16.49
C PRO A 126 -8.06 -6.77 17.01
N ASP A 127 -8.27 -5.59 16.44
CA ASP A 127 -9.43 -4.74 16.74
C ASP A 127 -10.47 -4.81 15.62
N GLY A 128 -10.11 -5.40 14.47
CA GLY A 128 -10.97 -5.49 13.29
C GLY A 128 -11.22 -4.14 12.62
N ARG A 129 -10.51 -3.08 13.00
CA ARG A 129 -10.80 -1.72 12.55
C ARG A 129 -9.91 -1.30 11.39
N PRO A 130 -10.48 -0.93 10.23
CA PRO A 130 -9.72 -0.32 9.15
C PRO A 130 -9.13 1.02 9.58
N PRO A 131 -8.22 1.61 8.78
CA PRO A 131 -7.64 2.92 9.08
C PRO A 131 -8.72 3.96 9.36
N VAL A 132 -8.57 4.67 10.47
CA VAL A 132 -9.35 5.87 10.75
C VAL A 132 -8.60 7.04 10.14
N PHE A 133 -9.27 7.77 9.26
CA PHE A 133 -8.70 8.91 8.56
C PHE A 133 -9.00 10.19 9.32
N THR A 134 -7.98 11.02 9.51
CA THR A 134 -8.09 12.33 10.14
C THR A 134 -7.76 13.41 9.12
N HIS A 135 -8.62 14.41 9.01
CA HIS A 135 -8.39 15.63 8.23
C HIS A 135 -7.65 16.65 9.10
N HIS A 136 -6.57 17.24 8.59
CA HIS A 136 -5.70 18.14 9.36
C HIS A 136 -6.04 19.63 9.17
N GLY A 137 -7.23 19.94 8.63
CA GLY A 137 -7.77 21.30 8.55
C GLY A 137 -7.09 22.22 7.52
N ARG A 138 -6.00 21.79 6.88
CA ARG A 138 -5.29 22.52 5.82
C ARG A 138 -5.00 21.62 4.62
N ASP A 139 -5.12 22.22 3.45
CA ASP A 139 -4.61 21.72 2.17
C ASP A 139 -5.11 20.33 1.75
N ASP A 140 -6.37 19.99 2.06
CA ASP A 140 -6.97 18.68 1.78
C ASP A 140 -6.14 17.48 2.31
N MET A 141 -5.30 17.72 3.33
CA MET A 141 -4.44 16.69 3.87
C MET A 141 -5.24 15.75 4.78
N VAL A 142 -5.27 14.48 4.39
CA VAL A 142 -5.89 13.40 5.14
C VAL A 142 -4.87 12.31 5.37
N SER A 143 -4.77 11.81 6.58
CA SER A 143 -3.91 10.66 6.88
C SER A 143 -4.63 9.67 7.78
N GLY A 144 -4.35 8.39 7.60
CA GLY A 144 -4.83 7.32 8.46
C GLY A 144 -3.87 6.16 8.46
N GLY A 145 -3.98 5.29 9.45
CA GLY A 145 -3.18 4.08 9.52
C GLY A 145 -3.87 3.02 10.36
N SER A 146 -3.54 1.76 10.09
CA SER A 146 -3.92 0.61 10.92
C SER A 146 -2.93 -0.52 10.67
N GLY A 147 -2.91 -1.51 11.55
CA GLY A 147 -2.06 -2.68 11.40
C GLY A 147 -2.74 -3.70 10.50
N VAL A 148 -1.99 -4.30 9.59
CA VAL A 148 -2.49 -5.40 8.75
C VAL A 148 -1.74 -6.70 9.02
N SER A 149 -2.50 -7.75 9.31
CA SER A 149 -1.99 -9.12 9.46
C SER A 149 -2.41 -9.93 8.24
N TYR A 150 -1.46 -10.53 7.52
CA TYR A 150 -1.73 -11.35 6.35
C TYR A 150 -0.70 -12.47 6.21
N ARG A 151 -1.16 -13.72 6.03
CA ARG A 151 -0.30 -14.92 5.88
C ARG A 151 0.78 -15.04 6.97
N GLY A 152 0.41 -14.80 8.23
CA GLY A 152 1.31 -14.91 9.39
C GLY A 152 2.27 -13.73 9.58
N ARG A 153 2.23 -12.72 8.69
CA ARG A 153 3.03 -11.50 8.75
C ARG A 153 2.20 -10.35 9.28
N ARG A 154 2.80 -9.42 10.03
CA ARG A 154 2.15 -8.24 10.60
C ARG A 154 2.97 -6.99 10.33
N GLY A 155 2.32 -5.86 10.09
CA GLY A 155 3.02 -4.60 9.89
C GLY A 155 2.06 -3.42 9.82
N PRO A 156 2.56 -2.19 10.02
CA PRO A 156 1.75 -1.00 9.86
C PRO A 156 1.42 -0.81 8.38
N LEU A 157 0.19 -0.41 8.13
CA LEU A 157 -0.28 0.10 6.86
C LEU A 157 -0.67 1.56 7.08
N GLY A 158 -0.03 2.46 6.35
CA GLY A 158 -0.31 3.90 6.38
C GLY A 158 -0.90 4.37 5.06
N VAL A 159 -1.79 5.34 5.12
CA VAL A 159 -2.43 5.94 3.95
C VAL A 159 -2.49 7.44 4.15
N SER A 160 -2.18 8.21 3.11
CA SER A 160 -2.39 9.65 3.11
C SER A 160 -2.88 10.15 1.76
N ILE A 161 -3.62 11.24 1.80
CA ILE A 161 -3.95 12.09 0.67
C ILE A 161 -3.42 13.48 0.99
N SER A 162 -2.72 14.08 0.04
CA SER A 162 -2.12 15.40 0.20
C SER A 162 -2.08 16.10 -1.16
N PRO A 163 -1.78 17.41 -1.21
CA PRO A 163 -1.53 18.10 -2.47
C PRO A 163 -0.38 17.44 -3.24
N ASP A 164 -0.39 17.52 -4.57
CA ASP A 164 0.75 17.15 -5.43
C ASP A 164 1.83 18.25 -5.42
N VAL A 165 1.42 19.50 -5.19
CA VAL A 165 2.30 20.66 -5.02
C VAL A 165 1.91 21.46 -3.77
N ILE A 166 2.90 21.86 -2.96
CA ILE A 166 2.72 22.68 -1.74
C ILE A 166 2.83 24.18 -2.07
N GLY A 167 3.38 24.52 -3.24
CA GLY A 167 3.49 25.90 -3.72
C GLY A 167 3.55 25.98 -5.25
N PRO A 168 3.64 27.19 -5.83
CA PRO A 168 3.56 27.41 -7.28
C PRO A 168 4.56 26.57 -8.09
N ASN A 169 5.67 26.15 -7.48
CA ASN A 169 6.70 25.31 -8.10
C ASN A 169 7.35 24.34 -7.09
N GLU A 170 6.70 24.08 -5.94
CA GLU A 170 7.26 23.22 -4.91
C GLU A 170 6.51 21.89 -4.89
N PRO A 171 7.10 20.80 -5.41
CA PRO A 171 6.47 19.50 -5.34
C PRO A 171 6.29 19.10 -3.89
N ALA A 172 5.17 18.47 -3.55
CA ALA A 172 4.81 18.11 -2.18
C ALA A 172 5.63 16.94 -1.59
N GLY A 173 6.86 16.74 -2.06
CA GLY A 173 7.69 15.57 -1.75
C GLY A 173 7.38 14.35 -2.62
N TYR A 174 6.36 14.40 -3.48
CA TYR A 174 6.13 13.39 -4.51
C TYR A 174 6.85 13.80 -5.78
N HIS A 175 8.13 13.46 -5.86
CA HIS A 175 8.85 13.62 -7.12
C HIS A 175 8.29 12.62 -8.14
N TRP A 176 8.01 13.16 -9.32
CA TRP A 176 7.73 12.40 -10.52
C TRP A 176 8.69 12.92 -11.58
N PRO A 177 9.43 12.09 -12.35
CA PRO A 177 9.49 10.62 -12.38
C PRO A 177 10.08 9.94 -11.12
N CYS A 178 10.28 8.62 -11.16
CA CYS A 178 11.02 7.83 -10.18
C CYS A 178 12.46 8.32 -10.00
N GLU A 179 13.03 8.97 -11.01
CA GLU A 179 14.34 9.61 -10.93
C GLU A 179 14.31 10.78 -9.95
N LEU A 180 15.29 10.82 -9.05
CA LEU A 180 15.42 11.94 -8.12
C LEU A 180 16.02 13.14 -8.86
N PRO A 181 15.59 14.38 -8.54
CA PRO A 181 16.18 15.58 -9.12
C PRO A 181 17.70 15.60 -8.92
N ALA A 182 18.43 16.18 -9.88
CA ALA A 182 19.87 16.35 -9.78
C ALA A 182 20.23 17.12 -8.49
N GLY A 183 21.20 16.61 -7.73
CA GLY A 183 21.60 17.19 -6.44
C GLY A 183 20.74 16.76 -5.26
N TYR A 184 19.69 15.96 -5.46
CA TYR A 184 18.95 15.33 -4.37
C TYR A 184 19.58 13.97 -4.04
N PRO A 185 20.33 13.83 -2.93
CA PRO A 185 21.06 12.59 -2.62
C PRO A 185 20.13 11.41 -2.28
N GLY A 186 18.82 11.64 -2.22
CA GLY A 186 17.86 10.69 -1.66
C GLY A 186 18.12 10.47 -0.17
N ASP A 187 17.33 9.59 0.44
CA ASP A 187 17.65 9.10 1.77
C ASP A 187 18.67 7.96 1.64
N GLN A 188 19.94 8.27 1.86
CA GLN A 188 21.05 7.30 1.76
C GLN A 188 20.95 6.15 2.76
N ARG A 189 20.07 6.25 3.76
CA ARG A 189 19.77 5.14 4.67
C ARG A 189 19.02 4.02 3.96
N TYR A 190 18.50 4.25 2.76
CA TYR A 190 17.71 3.27 2.03
C TYR A 190 18.33 2.94 0.68
N GLN A 191 18.38 1.65 0.36
CA GLN A 191 18.38 1.22 -1.03
C GLN A 191 16.95 1.35 -1.56
N ARG A 192 16.80 2.11 -2.64
CA ARG A 192 15.51 2.43 -3.25
C ARG A 192 15.38 1.78 -4.61
N VAL A 193 14.32 0.99 -4.79
CA VAL A 193 13.87 0.49 -6.09
C VAL A 193 12.55 1.19 -6.40
N CYS A 194 12.43 1.83 -7.55
CA CYS A 194 11.23 2.55 -7.96
C CYS A 194 10.79 2.12 -9.36
N VAL A 195 9.49 1.90 -9.54
CA VAL A 195 8.87 1.54 -10.81
C VAL A 195 7.70 2.48 -11.07
N GLU A 196 7.71 3.10 -12.25
CA GLU A 196 6.60 3.93 -12.73
C GLU A 196 5.56 3.11 -13.48
N GLY A 197 4.37 3.68 -13.60
CA GLY A 197 3.36 3.17 -14.51
C GLY A 197 2.10 4.01 -14.48
N THR A 198 1.04 3.46 -15.04
CA THR A 198 -0.30 4.06 -15.02
C THR A 198 -1.31 3.06 -14.45
N THR A 199 -2.39 3.57 -13.87
CA THR A 199 -3.57 2.74 -13.56
C THR A 199 -4.34 2.42 -14.84
N PRO A 200 -5.25 1.42 -14.83
CA PRO A 200 -6.20 1.20 -15.92
C PRO A 200 -6.97 2.47 -16.34
N GLY A 201 -7.35 3.30 -15.37
CA GLY A 201 -7.98 4.61 -15.58
C GLY A 201 -7.04 5.74 -16.04
N GLY A 202 -5.76 5.46 -16.31
CA GLY A 202 -4.79 6.42 -16.82
C GLY A 202 -4.14 7.34 -15.78
N LEU A 203 -4.37 7.11 -14.48
CA LEU A 203 -3.71 7.89 -13.42
C LEU A 203 -2.23 7.52 -13.34
N ARG A 204 -1.35 8.51 -13.12
CA ARG A 204 0.09 8.27 -12.94
C ARG A 204 0.35 7.54 -11.63
N THR A 205 1.24 6.56 -11.65
CA THR A 205 1.59 5.75 -10.47
C THR A 205 3.09 5.54 -10.35
N LYS A 206 3.58 5.44 -9.12
CA LYS A 206 4.90 4.89 -8.82
C LYS A 206 4.79 3.93 -7.64
N ALA A 207 5.55 2.85 -7.71
CA ALA A 207 5.73 1.91 -6.62
C ALA A 207 7.20 1.88 -6.21
N GLU A 208 7.45 2.09 -4.93
CA GLU A 208 8.78 2.16 -4.34
C GLU A 208 8.94 1.01 -3.34
N THR A 209 10.09 0.36 -3.36
CA THR A 209 10.56 -0.50 -2.28
C THR A 209 11.81 0.12 -1.69
N LEU A 210 11.73 0.40 -0.39
CA LEU A 210 12.83 0.93 0.40
C LEU A 210 13.34 -0.18 1.32
N THR A 211 14.64 -0.49 1.24
CA THR A 211 15.30 -1.44 2.12
C THR A 211 16.45 -0.77 2.87
N GLY A 212 16.76 -1.20 4.09
CA GLY A 212 18.02 -0.84 4.75
C GLY A 212 18.04 0.36 5.71
N LYS A 213 16.91 1.05 5.98
CA LYS A 213 16.85 2.10 7.04
C LYS A 213 17.47 1.60 8.35
N ARG A 214 17.19 0.33 8.62
CA ARG A 214 17.67 -0.49 9.71
C ARG A 214 17.85 -1.89 9.16
N ASP A 215 18.71 -2.67 9.81
CA ASP A 215 18.98 -4.04 9.39
C ASP A 215 17.66 -4.82 9.20
N GLY A 216 17.42 -5.23 7.94
CA GLY A 216 16.24 -5.98 7.55
C GLY A 216 14.94 -5.18 7.39
N SER A 217 14.93 -3.85 7.50
CA SER A 217 13.71 -3.07 7.24
C SER A 217 13.34 -3.08 5.76
N VAL A 218 12.09 -3.41 5.45
CA VAL A 218 11.51 -3.37 4.11
C VAL A 218 10.21 -2.56 4.19
N GLN A 219 10.07 -1.58 3.30
CA GLN A 219 8.87 -0.77 3.16
C GLN A 219 8.48 -0.70 1.69
N HIS A 220 7.21 -1.00 1.39
CA HIS A 220 6.64 -0.71 0.08
C HIS A 220 5.78 0.54 0.18
N ILE A 221 5.88 1.40 -0.84
CA ILE A 221 5.14 2.65 -0.95
C ILE A 221 4.55 2.69 -2.34
N VAL A 222 3.27 3.02 -2.46
CA VAL A 222 2.61 3.26 -3.74
C VAL A 222 2.01 4.66 -3.71
N THR A 223 2.38 5.44 -4.72
CA THR A 223 1.89 6.80 -4.90
C THR A 223 1.11 6.86 -6.20
N ILE A 224 -0.08 7.49 -6.18
CA ILE A 224 -0.97 7.65 -7.34
C ILE A 224 -1.43 9.09 -7.42
N GLN A 225 -1.28 9.72 -8.59
CA GLN A 225 -1.82 11.06 -8.83
C GLN A 225 -3.35 10.98 -8.94
N LEU A 226 -4.04 11.79 -8.14
CA LEU A 226 -5.51 11.88 -8.12
C LEU A 226 -5.99 13.14 -8.86
N PRO A 227 -7.27 13.20 -9.25
CA PRO A 227 -7.89 14.44 -9.72
C PRO A 227 -7.82 15.57 -8.67
N GLY A 228 -7.74 16.81 -9.16
CA GLY A 228 -7.76 18.01 -8.30
C GLY A 228 -6.42 18.32 -7.62
N ASN A 229 -5.29 18.02 -8.27
CA ASN A 229 -3.94 18.31 -7.74
C ASN A 229 -3.64 17.61 -6.40
N ARG A 230 -4.14 16.38 -6.25
CA ARG A 230 -3.96 15.56 -5.05
C ARG A 230 -3.14 14.33 -5.38
N VAL A 231 -2.54 13.74 -4.36
CA VAL A 231 -1.79 12.50 -4.44
C VAL A 231 -2.30 11.55 -3.37
N PHE A 232 -2.56 10.31 -3.77
CA PHE A 232 -2.81 9.20 -2.86
C PHE A 232 -1.51 8.46 -2.59
N ASN A 233 -1.15 8.29 -1.32
CA ASN A 233 -0.01 7.50 -0.89
C ASN A 233 -0.50 6.37 0.01
N ALA A 234 -0.08 5.14 -0.27
CA ALA A 234 -0.25 4.00 0.62
C ALA A 234 1.12 3.38 0.89
N SER A 235 1.39 3.01 2.13
CA SER A 235 2.63 2.35 2.51
C SER A 235 2.38 1.17 3.45
N VAL A 236 3.25 0.18 3.37
CA VAL A 236 3.27 -0.97 4.27
C VAL A 236 4.71 -1.32 4.59
N SER A 237 5.00 -1.67 5.84
CA SER A 237 6.36 -2.08 6.23
C SER A 237 6.36 -3.32 7.12
N ASN A 238 7.52 -3.92 7.29
CA ASN A 238 7.77 -4.99 8.27
C ASN A 238 8.24 -4.44 9.64
N MET A 239 8.21 -3.12 9.82
CA MET A 239 8.72 -2.46 11.02
C MET A 239 7.67 -2.36 12.12
N VAL A 240 8.14 -2.24 13.36
CA VAL A 240 7.30 -2.15 14.56
C VAL A 240 7.87 -1.17 15.57
N GLY A 241 7.01 -0.37 16.19
CA GLY A 241 7.41 0.79 16.98
C GLY A 241 7.30 2.08 16.17
N VAL A 242 7.45 3.20 16.85
CA VAL A 242 7.38 4.55 16.27
C VAL A 242 8.78 5.15 16.08
N ASP A 243 8.90 6.08 15.13
CA ASP A 243 10.06 6.94 14.94
C ASP A 243 11.41 6.19 14.93
N GLU A 244 12.36 6.65 15.73
CA GLU A 244 13.73 6.13 15.87
C GLU A 244 13.79 4.77 16.59
N GLN A 245 12.67 4.26 17.11
CA GLN A 245 12.58 2.96 17.78
C GLN A 245 12.01 1.85 16.90
N ALA A 246 11.45 2.18 15.73
CA ALA A 246 10.88 1.24 14.77
C ALA A 246 11.85 0.15 14.26
N VAL A 247 11.77 -1.12 14.71
CA VAL A 247 12.65 -2.22 14.24
C VAL A 247 11.94 -3.19 13.31
N ALA A 248 12.68 -3.87 12.41
CA ALA A 248 12.11 -4.94 11.60
C ALA A 248 11.71 -6.13 12.50
N ALA A 249 10.43 -6.51 12.51
CA ALA A 249 9.93 -7.62 13.32
C ALA A 249 9.89 -8.95 12.57
N GLN A 250 10.10 -8.92 11.26
CA GLN A 250 9.97 -10.05 10.35
C GLN A 250 10.67 -9.71 9.02
N PRO A 251 11.06 -10.70 8.19
CA PRO A 251 11.82 -10.42 6.96
C PRO A 251 11.08 -9.59 5.92
N GLU A 252 9.76 -9.76 5.80
CA GLU A 252 8.96 -9.18 4.71
C GLU A 252 7.71 -8.45 5.24
N PRO A 253 7.23 -7.38 4.60
CA PRO A 253 5.98 -6.73 4.98
C PRO A 253 4.78 -7.67 4.81
N PRO A 254 3.65 -7.42 5.49
CA PRO A 254 2.46 -8.27 5.38
C PRO A 254 1.88 -8.35 3.95
N LEU A 255 2.01 -7.29 3.16
CA LEU A 255 1.63 -7.23 1.75
C LEU A 255 2.87 -7.10 0.87
N SER A 256 2.91 -7.76 -0.29
CA SER A 256 3.95 -7.50 -1.30
C SER A 256 3.76 -6.13 -1.96
N ALA A 257 4.78 -5.64 -2.67
CA ALA A 257 4.68 -4.42 -3.47
C ALA A 257 3.52 -4.49 -4.51
N GLU A 258 3.34 -5.64 -5.16
CA GLU A 258 2.25 -5.85 -6.13
C GLU A 258 0.87 -5.81 -5.47
N GLN A 259 0.73 -6.42 -4.28
CA GLN A 259 -0.52 -6.38 -3.53
C GLN A 259 -0.84 -4.96 -3.04
N LEU A 260 0.15 -4.24 -2.51
CA LEU A 260 -0.05 -2.84 -2.13
C LEU A 260 -0.44 -1.99 -3.34
N ARG A 261 0.17 -2.22 -4.51
CA ARG A 261 -0.19 -1.53 -5.75
C ARG A 261 -1.63 -1.84 -6.16
N ALA A 262 -2.02 -3.11 -6.20
CA ALA A 262 -3.38 -3.50 -6.56
C ALA A 262 -4.42 -2.87 -5.61
N LEU A 263 -4.13 -2.83 -4.31
CA LEU A 263 -4.97 -2.18 -3.31
C LEU A 263 -5.08 -0.67 -3.58
N ALA A 264 -3.94 0.01 -3.73
CA ALA A 264 -3.90 1.45 -3.94
C ALA A 264 -4.64 1.86 -5.22
N VAL A 265 -4.45 1.12 -6.33
CA VAL A 265 -5.14 1.36 -7.60
C VAL A 265 -6.65 1.24 -7.43
N ARG A 266 -7.14 0.21 -6.74
CA ARG A 266 -8.56 0.02 -6.51
C ARG A 266 -9.18 1.18 -5.75
N VAL A 267 -8.51 1.71 -4.74
CA VAL A 267 -9.02 2.87 -3.98
C VAL A 267 -8.95 4.14 -4.83
N ALA A 268 -7.81 4.39 -5.48
CA ALA A 268 -7.61 5.61 -6.27
C ALA A 268 -8.59 5.74 -7.44
N GLU A 269 -8.90 4.65 -8.13
CA GLU A 269 -9.84 4.67 -9.27
C GLU A 269 -11.30 4.94 -8.88
N ARG A 270 -11.60 4.91 -7.58
CA ARG A 270 -12.91 5.24 -7.02
C ARG A 270 -13.02 6.72 -6.66
N ILE A 271 -11.91 7.43 -6.56
CA ILE A 271 -11.88 8.85 -6.17
C ILE A 271 -12.13 9.72 -7.41
N ARG A 272 -13.05 10.67 -7.29
CA ARG A 272 -13.44 11.64 -8.32
C ARG A 272 -13.05 13.07 -7.92
N ALA A 273 -13.04 13.96 -8.91
CA ALA A 273 -12.81 15.40 -8.73
C ALA A 273 -13.93 16.04 -7.89
#